data_AF-A2EFU0-F1
#
_entry.id   AF-A2EFU0-F1
#
_cell.length_a   1.000
_cell.length_b   1.000
_cell.length_c   1.000
_cell.angle_alpha   90.00
_cell.angle_beta   90.00
_cell.angle_gamma   90.00
#
_symmetry.space_group_name_H-M   'P 1'
#
loop_
_entity.id
_entity.type
_entity.pdbx_description
1 polymer ?
#
loop_
_entity_poly.entity_id
_entity_poly.type
_entity_poly.pdbx_seq_one_letter_code
_entity_poly.pdbx_strand_id
1 'polypeptide(L)'
;MLAEPKSANSPDISESIVQPSDNFKTSIQSLIQCLDCQCENVLSLQRIASQFNFYKRRLYDVINVYESIGICKKLSVDSLLWIGFSNVLPTLERLVRKERIFEKDYNIDNLSIEETSITISNLTHKFLLLFSALHQTSIDIKQCSKFLSKKNDKFKTILCKLYQITYILESSNIIVKSQKPGEVILNKEYFIENQKIYIHPLLSIDALLNNSENEIDFYEKRRKYFSYETMSEKQKYFTMLCRETFSSPMIL
;
A
#
# COMPACT_ATOMS: atom_id res chain seq x y z
N MET A 1 -68.61 -7.28 22.88
CA MET A 1 -68.05 -7.91 21.66
C MET A 1 -68.60 -7.15 20.48
N LEU A 2 -67.72 -6.50 19.72
CA LEU A 2 -67.68 -6.43 18.25
C LEU A 2 -66.71 -5.30 17.89
N ALA A 3 -65.58 -5.71 17.33
CA ALA A 3 -64.46 -4.91 16.91
C ALA A 3 -64.46 -4.87 15.38
N GLU A 4 -64.26 -3.70 14.78
CA GLU A 4 -63.82 -3.47 13.38
C GLU A 4 -63.25 -2.04 13.26
N PRO A 5 -62.46 -1.69 12.22
CA PRO A 5 -61.12 -2.19 11.97
C PRO A 5 -60.08 -1.07 11.73
N LYS A 6 -58.81 -1.47 11.79
CA LYS A 6 -57.60 -0.66 11.57
C LYS A 6 -57.55 -0.07 10.16
N SER A 7 -57.35 1.26 10.04
CA SER A 7 -56.93 1.89 8.79
C SER A 7 -55.41 1.85 8.67
N ALA A 8 -54.96 1.32 7.53
CA ALA A 8 -53.57 1.25 7.12
C ALA A 8 -53.12 2.61 6.59
N ASN A 9 -52.13 3.23 7.25
CA ASN A 9 -51.37 4.34 6.68
C ASN A 9 -50.00 3.83 6.24
N SER A 10 -49.85 3.82 4.91
CA SER A 10 -48.68 4.09 4.07
C SER A 10 -47.27 3.63 4.51
N PRO A 11 -46.51 3.00 3.59
CA PRO A 11 -45.19 2.47 3.87
C PRO A 11 -44.14 3.58 4.06
N ASP A 12 -43.29 3.38 5.05
CA ASP A 12 -42.02 4.06 5.28
C ASP A 12 -41.24 4.23 3.98
N ILE A 13 -41.13 5.47 3.52
CA ILE A 13 -40.02 5.90 2.67
C ILE A 13 -38.81 5.94 3.60
N SER A 14 -38.18 4.78 3.77
CA SER A 14 -36.85 4.70 4.35
C SER A 14 -35.91 5.41 3.39
N GLU A 15 -35.62 6.67 3.71
CA GLU A 15 -34.43 7.38 3.25
C GLU A 15 -33.24 6.44 3.46
N SER A 16 -32.79 5.84 2.36
CA SER A 16 -31.54 5.10 2.31
C SER A 16 -30.45 6.05 2.79
N ILE A 17 -29.93 5.78 3.99
CA ILE A 17 -28.76 6.44 4.56
C ILE A 17 -27.58 6.11 3.63
N VAL A 18 -27.39 6.94 2.61
CA VAL A 18 -26.20 6.90 1.76
C VAL A 18 -25.03 7.26 2.67
N GLN A 19 -24.13 6.29 2.86
CA GLN A 19 -22.98 6.48 3.73
C GLN A 19 -22.10 7.61 3.17
N PRO A 20 -21.73 8.61 4.00
CA PRO A 20 -20.91 9.74 3.55
C PRO A 20 -19.49 9.35 3.09
N SER A 21 -19.07 8.10 3.31
CA SER A 21 -17.79 7.56 2.81
C SER A 21 -17.78 7.31 1.30
N ASP A 22 -18.92 7.15 0.63
CA ASP A 22 -18.95 6.90 -0.82
C ASP A 22 -18.76 8.18 -1.62
N ASN A 23 -19.13 9.33 -1.06
CA ASN A 23 -18.99 10.62 -1.73
C ASN A 23 -17.52 10.94 -2.04
N PHE A 24 -16.59 10.65 -1.13
CA PHE A 24 -15.17 10.96 -1.34
C PHE A 24 -14.52 10.04 -2.39
N LYS A 25 -14.79 8.72 -2.33
CA LYS A 25 -14.34 7.76 -3.35
C LYS A 25 -14.91 8.09 -4.72
N THR A 26 -16.21 8.40 -4.79
CA THR A 26 -16.88 8.80 -6.03
C THR A 26 -16.28 10.08 -6.59
N SER A 27 -16.00 11.09 -5.76
CA SER A 27 -15.29 12.30 -6.21
C SER A 27 -13.91 11.99 -6.79
N ILE A 28 -13.15 11.05 -6.21
CA ILE A 28 -11.85 10.63 -6.75
C ILE A 28 -12.01 9.93 -8.10
N GLN A 29 -13.00 9.04 -8.23
CA GLN A 29 -13.26 8.34 -9.49
C GLN A 29 -13.72 9.30 -10.59
N SER A 30 -14.62 10.23 -10.29
CA SER A 30 -15.05 11.28 -11.23
C SER A 30 -13.90 12.20 -11.62
N LEU A 31 -13.00 12.51 -10.68
CA LEU A 31 -11.78 13.27 -10.97
C LEU A 31 -10.91 12.52 -11.98
N ILE A 32 -10.62 11.24 -11.73
CA ILE A 32 -9.83 10.39 -12.64
C ILE A 32 -10.46 10.38 -14.04
N GLN A 33 -11.75 10.12 -14.15
CA GLN A 33 -12.46 10.08 -15.44
C GLN A 33 -12.38 11.41 -16.19
N CYS A 34 -12.49 12.54 -15.48
CA CYS A 34 -12.36 13.86 -16.09
C CYS A 34 -10.91 14.14 -16.55
N LEU A 35 -9.93 13.73 -15.76
CA LEU A 35 -8.51 13.96 -16.06
C LEU A 35 -8.02 13.08 -17.21
N ASP A 36 -8.49 11.84 -17.32
CA ASP A 36 -8.20 10.97 -18.46
C ASP A 36 -8.85 11.48 -19.76
N CYS A 37 -9.98 12.18 -19.68
CA CYS A 37 -10.56 12.88 -20.83
C CYS A 37 -9.78 14.16 -21.21
N GLN A 38 -9.02 14.74 -20.29
CA GLN A 38 -8.27 16.00 -20.45
C GLN A 38 -6.76 15.74 -20.47
N CYS A 39 -6.29 14.86 -21.36
CA CYS A 39 -4.88 14.51 -21.47
C CYS A 39 -3.97 15.75 -21.62
N GLU A 40 -2.85 15.73 -20.88
CA GLU A 40 -1.69 16.64 -20.97
C GLU A 40 -1.92 18.12 -20.66
N ASN A 41 -3.04 18.49 -20.02
CA ASN A 41 -3.28 19.87 -19.63
C ASN A 41 -2.79 20.20 -18.22
N VAL A 42 -2.30 21.43 -18.06
CA VAL A 42 -2.03 22.01 -16.73
C VAL A 42 -3.37 22.40 -16.10
N LEU A 43 -3.69 21.78 -14.97
CA LEU A 43 -4.95 22.00 -14.26
C LEU A 43 -4.74 22.82 -13.00
N SER A 44 -5.70 23.70 -12.69
CA SER A 44 -5.74 24.43 -11.43
C SER A 44 -6.44 23.62 -10.35
N LEU A 45 -5.81 23.48 -9.19
CA LEU A 45 -6.34 22.75 -8.04
C LEU A 45 -7.59 23.43 -7.46
N GLN A 46 -7.68 24.77 -7.52
CA GLN A 46 -8.90 25.49 -7.16
C GLN A 46 -10.09 25.09 -8.03
N ARG A 47 -9.89 25.00 -9.35
CA ARG A 47 -10.97 24.60 -10.28
C ARG A 47 -11.43 23.18 -10.00
N ILE A 48 -10.48 22.25 -9.80
CA ILE A 48 -10.79 20.86 -9.43
C ILE A 48 -11.54 20.78 -8.10
N ALA A 49 -11.09 21.53 -7.08
CA ALA A 49 -11.73 21.51 -5.77
C ALA A 49 -13.19 21.95 -5.83
N SER A 50 -13.47 23.03 -6.58
CA SER A 50 -14.83 23.54 -6.78
C SER A 50 -15.69 22.62 -7.65
N GLN A 51 -15.12 22.02 -8.69
CA GLN A 51 -15.88 21.19 -9.64
C GLN A 51 -16.32 19.85 -9.04
N PHE A 52 -15.47 19.21 -8.22
CA PHE A 52 -15.75 17.89 -7.65
C PHE A 52 -16.13 17.94 -6.16
N ASN A 53 -16.42 19.14 -5.63
CA ASN A 53 -16.74 19.39 -4.23
C ASN A 53 -15.72 18.81 -3.24
N PHE A 54 -14.43 18.85 -3.59
CA PHE A 54 -13.39 18.43 -2.67
C PHE A 54 -13.12 19.51 -1.62
N TYR A 55 -13.02 19.10 -0.36
CA TYR A 55 -12.30 19.89 0.63
C TYR A 55 -10.84 20.03 0.19
N LYS A 56 -10.35 21.28 0.07
CA LYS A 56 -8.97 21.59 -0.39
C LYS A 56 -7.92 20.71 0.30
N ARG A 57 -8.04 20.54 1.63
CA ARG A 57 -7.13 19.69 2.43
C ARG A 57 -7.08 18.24 1.93
N ARG A 58 -8.21 17.65 1.56
CA ARG A 58 -8.31 16.27 1.08
C ARG A 58 -7.81 16.10 -0.34
N LEU A 59 -8.04 17.10 -1.20
CA LEU A 59 -7.46 17.12 -2.54
C LEU A 59 -5.93 17.05 -2.48
N TYR A 60 -5.29 17.78 -1.57
CA TYR A 60 -3.84 17.69 -1.40
C TYR A 60 -3.36 16.30 -0.95
N ASP A 61 -4.12 15.58 -0.11
CA ASP A 61 -3.76 14.20 0.24
C ASP A 61 -3.76 13.31 -1.01
N VAL A 62 -4.79 13.43 -1.86
CA VAL A 62 -4.90 12.69 -3.14
C VAL A 62 -3.75 13.03 -4.08
N ILE A 63 -3.49 14.32 -4.30
CA ILE A 63 -2.42 14.79 -5.19
C ILE A 63 -1.05 14.36 -4.67
N ASN A 64 -0.79 14.43 -3.37
CA ASN A 64 0.49 13.98 -2.80
C ASN A 64 0.71 12.48 -2.98
N VAL A 65 -0.35 11.66 -2.89
CA VAL A 65 -0.27 10.22 -3.20
C VAL A 65 0.01 10.02 -4.68
N TYR A 66 -0.76 10.65 -5.57
CA TYR A 66 -0.60 10.52 -7.03
C TYR A 66 0.75 11.02 -7.53
N GLU A 67 1.26 12.11 -6.98
CA GLU A 67 2.59 12.63 -7.28
C GLU A 67 3.68 11.65 -6.85
N SER A 68 3.53 11.03 -5.68
CA SER A 68 4.51 10.05 -5.18
C SER A 68 4.63 8.84 -6.11
N ILE A 69 3.54 8.39 -6.73
CA ILE A 69 3.54 7.25 -7.66
C ILE A 69 3.69 7.67 -9.13
N GLY A 70 3.82 8.96 -9.42
CA GLY A 70 4.09 9.47 -10.76
C GLY A 70 2.85 9.60 -11.67
N ILE A 71 1.63 9.52 -11.15
CA ILE A 71 0.41 9.76 -11.95
C ILE A 71 0.30 11.23 -12.37
N CYS A 72 0.75 12.14 -11.51
CA CYS A 72 0.75 13.56 -11.79
C CYS A 72 2.04 14.21 -11.29
N LYS A 73 2.27 15.44 -11.72
CA LYS A 73 3.40 16.26 -11.27
C LYS A 73 2.90 17.63 -10.85
N LYS A 74 3.25 18.07 -9.65
CA LYS A 74 2.94 19.43 -9.21
C LYS A 74 3.87 20.42 -9.91
N LEU A 75 3.30 21.45 -10.54
CA LEU A 75 4.07 22.52 -11.21
C LEU A 75 4.16 23.77 -10.34
N SER A 76 3.10 24.12 -9.62
CA SER A 76 3.07 25.25 -8.68
C SER A 76 2.16 24.95 -7.50
N VAL A 77 2.01 25.91 -6.56
CA VAL A 77 1.14 25.75 -5.38
C VAL A 77 -0.29 25.35 -5.76
N ASP A 78 -0.80 25.87 -6.88
CA ASP A 78 -2.17 25.66 -7.35
C ASP A 78 -2.25 24.97 -8.73
N SER A 79 -1.15 24.45 -9.28
CA SER A 79 -1.18 23.80 -10.60
C SER A 79 -0.57 22.40 -10.61
N LEU A 80 -1.21 21.51 -11.37
CA LEU A 80 -0.80 20.12 -11.57
C LEU A 80 -0.75 19.79 -13.07
N LEU A 81 0.15 18.88 -13.43
CA LEU A 81 0.19 18.25 -14.74
C LEU A 81 -0.25 16.79 -14.58
N TRP A 82 -1.30 16.38 -15.29
CA TRP A 82 -1.73 14.98 -15.34
C TRP A 82 -0.87 14.22 -16.37
N ILE A 83 -0.22 13.15 -15.92
CA ILE A 83 0.61 12.27 -16.78
C ILE A 83 -0.18 11.00 -17.11
N GLY A 84 -0.91 10.47 -16.13
CA GLY A 84 -1.75 9.28 -16.25
C GLY A 84 -1.16 8.03 -15.58
N PHE A 85 -1.96 6.96 -15.55
CA PHE A 85 -1.63 5.71 -14.86
C PHE A 85 -0.51 4.89 -15.52
N SER A 86 -0.26 5.11 -16.81
CA SER A 86 0.84 4.47 -17.55
C SER A 86 2.21 4.75 -16.95
N ASN A 87 2.37 5.89 -16.25
CA ASN A 87 3.64 6.27 -15.63
C ASN A 87 3.87 5.68 -14.23
N VAL A 88 2.89 4.95 -13.67
CA VAL A 88 3.02 4.33 -12.34
C VAL A 88 4.12 3.27 -12.34
N LEU A 89 4.08 2.33 -13.28
CA LEU A 89 5.06 1.25 -13.39
C LEU A 89 6.50 1.76 -13.55
N PRO A 90 6.82 2.63 -14.55
CA PRO A 90 8.17 3.18 -14.69
C PRO A 90 8.66 3.92 -13.43
N THR A 91 7.76 4.60 -12.74
CA THR A 91 8.09 5.33 -11.51
C THR A 91 8.43 4.36 -10.38
N LEU A 92 7.62 3.32 -10.18
CA LEU A 92 7.89 2.30 -9.18
C LEU A 92 9.18 1.53 -9.48
N GLU A 93 9.46 1.19 -10.75
CA GLU A 93 10.72 0.52 -11.13
C GLU A 93 11.93 1.39 -10.80
N ARG A 94 11.85 2.70 -11.09
CA ARG A 94 12.90 3.65 -10.73
C ARG A 94 13.11 3.70 -9.22
N LEU A 95 12.04 3.67 -8.42
CA LEU A 95 12.14 3.67 -6.96
C LEU A 95 12.79 2.38 -6.44
N VAL A 96 12.39 1.22 -6.97
CA VAL A 96 12.94 -0.08 -6.62
C VAL A 96 14.43 -0.16 -6.95
N ARG A 97 14.84 0.32 -8.13
CA ARG A 97 16.27 0.41 -8.53
C ARG A 97 17.05 1.38 -7.66
N LYS A 98 16.47 2.55 -7.36
CA LYS A 98 17.11 3.58 -6.51
C LYS A 98 17.41 3.04 -5.11
N GLU A 99 16.46 2.31 -4.53
CA GLU A 99 16.58 1.73 -3.18
C GLU A 99 17.28 0.37 -3.20
N ARG A 100 17.65 -0.17 -4.38
CA ARG A 100 18.39 -1.43 -4.55
C ARG A 100 17.72 -2.65 -3.88
N ILE A 101 16.40 -2.69 -3.88
CA ILE A 101 15.61 -3.69 -3.14
C ILE A 101 15.88 -5.13 -3.61
N PHE A 102 16.23 -5.31 -4.88
CA PHE A 102 16.51 -6.61 -5.47
C PHE A 102 17.95 -7.10 -5.24
N GLU A 103 18.82 -6.30 -4.62
CA GLU A 103 20.15 -6.76 -4.25
C GLU A 103 20.08 -7.72 -3.05
N LYS A 104 20.94 -8.75 -3.05
CA LYS A 104 20.97 -9.78 -2.01
C LYS A 104 21.29 -9.20 -0.63
N ASP A 105 22.18 -8.21 -0.59
CA ASP A 105 22.66 -7.57 0.64
C ASP A 105 21.72 -6.47 1.16
N TYR A 106 20.59 -6.24 0.50
CA TYR A 106 19.66 -5.20 0.91
C TYR A 106 19.00 -5.53 2.25
N ASN A 107 19.22 -4.65 3.22
CA ASN A 107 18.57 -4.70 4.53
C ASN A 107 17.17 -4.04 4.44
N ILE A 108 16.14 -4.82 4.78
CA ILE A 108 14.76 -4.36 4.80
C ILE A 108 14.50 -3.24 5.82
N ASP A 109 15.31 -3.11 6.88
CA ASP A 109 15.23 -2.00 7.85
C ASP A 109 15.53 -0.62 7.22
N ASN A 110 16.11 -0.58 6.01
CA ASN A 110 16.27 0.65 5.24
C ASN A 110 14.93 1.21 4.72
N LEU A 111 13.86 0.40 4.77
CA LEU A 111 12.51 0.86 4.49
C LEU A 111 11.84 1.52 5.69
N SER A 112 12.37 1.37 6.91
CA SER A 112 11.82 2.03 8.09
C SER A 112 11.97 3.55 7.99
N ILE A 113 11.01 4.28 8.56
CA ILE A 113 11.01 5.74 8.51
C ILE A 113 11.85 6.29 9.67
N GLU A 114 13.03 6.80 9.36
CA GLU A 114 13.93 7.44 10.34
C GLU A 114 13.58 8.91 10.57
N GLU A 115 12.96 9.56 9.59
CA GLU A 115 12.65 10.98 9.64
C GLU A 115 11.64 11.32 10.73
N THR A 116 11.87 12.45 11.40
CA THR A 116 10.94 13.00 12.39
C THR A 116 9.63 13.43 11.74
N SER A 117 9.63 13.84 10.47
CA SER A 117 8.43 14.24 9.73
C SER A 117 7.91 13.12 8.82
N ILE A 118 6.78 12.52 9.21
CA ILE A 118 6.10 11.54 8.36
C ILE A 118 5.32 12.29 7.27
N THR A 119 5.83 12.32 6.05
CA THR A 119 5.08 12.85 4.88
C THR A 119 4.26 11.74 4.23
N ILE A 120 3.15 12.10 3.58
CA ILE A 120 2.32 11.12 2.85
C ILE A 120 3.09 10.54 1.68
N SER A 121 3.85 11.37 0.96
CA SER A 121 4.65 10.93 -0.21
C SER A 121 5.70 9.88 0.17
N ASN A 122 6.54 10.14 1.18
CA ASN A 122 7.55 9.17 1.64
C ASN A 122 6.89 7.88 2.16
N LEU A 123 5.78 8.00 2.89
CA LEU A 123 5.05 6.84 3.38
C LEU A 123 4.45 5.99 2.24
N THR A 124 3.92 6.61 1.18
CA THR A 124 3.44 5.91 -0.02
C THR A 124 4.57 5.16 -0.72
N HIS A 125 5.74 5.79 -0.89
CA HIS A 125 6.91 5.12 -1.47
C HIS A 125 7.31 3.89 -0.67
N LYS A 126 7.58 4.06 0.63
CA LYS A 126 8.03 2.95 1.49
C LYS A 126 6.98 1.85 1.59
N PHE A 127 5.69 2.21 1.59
CA PHE A 127 4.60 1.24 1.57
C PHE A 127 4.56 0.40 0.29
N LEU A 128 4.67 1.02 -0.88
CA LEU A 128 4.68 0.29 -2.17
C LEU A 128 5.95 -0.54 -2.35
N LEU A 129 7.09 -0.02 -1.92
CA LEU A 129 8.37 -0.75 -1.94
C LEU A 129 8.34 -2.00 -1.06
N LEU A 130 7.51 -2.03 0.00
CA LEU A 130 7.38 -3.19 0.87
C LEU A 130 6.80 -4.41 0.12
N PHE A 131 5.88 -4.22 -0.83
CA PHE A 131 5.37 -5.30 -1.69
C PHE A 131 6.49 -5.96 -2.49
N SER A 132 7.35 -5.15 -3.11
CA SER A 132 8.51 -5.63 -3.86
C SER A 132 9.60 -6.22 -2.95
N ALA A 133 9.81 -5.66 -1.76
CA ALA A 133 10.83 -6.13 -0.82
C ALA A 133 10.50 -7.48 -0.19
N LEU A 134 9.23 -7.74 0.09
CA LEU A 134 8.73 -9.02 0.62
C LEU A 134 8.40 -10.04 -0.47
N HIS A 135 8.34 -9.58 -1.72
CA HIS A 135 7.87 -10.35 -2.88
C HIS A 135 6.47 -10.93 -2.61
N GLN A 136 5.55 -10.08 -2.14
CA GLN A 136 4.17 -10.44 -1.83
C GLN A 136 3.23 -9.40 -2.43
N THR A 137 2.11 -9.88 -2.99
CA THR A 137 1.05 -9.02 -3.50
C THR A 137 0.05 -8.62 -2.43
N SER A 138 -0.03 -9.34 -1.31
CA SER A 138 -0.89 -8.99 -0.18
C SER A 138 -0.09 -8.68 1.09
N ILE A 139 -0.47 -7.60 1.79
CA ILE A 139 0.15 -7.21 3.07
C ILE A 139 -0.93 -6.64 4.01
N ASP A 140 -0.76 -6.88 5.32
CA ASP A 140 -1.55 -6.27 6.38
C ASP A 140 -1.05 -4.85 6.74
N ILE A 141 -1.97 -3.88 6.76
CA ILE A 141 -1.68 -2.46 7.02
C ILE A 141 -1.10 -2.24 8.43
N LYS A 142 -1.56 -2.98 9.44
CA LYS A 142 -1.07 -2.85 10.83
C LYS A 142 0.34 -3.40 10.97
N GLN A 143 0.65 -4.49 10.26
CA GLN A 143 2.02 -5.01 10.20
C GLN A 143 2.94 -4.00 9.50
N CYS A 144 2.51 -3.45 8.36
CA CYS A 144 3.25 -2.38 7.67
C CYS A 144 3.52 -1.20 8.61
N SER A 145 2.49 -0.69 9.29
CA SER A 145 2.65 0.49 10.14
C SER A 145 3.62 0.24 11.29
N LYS A 146 3.59 -0.97 11.87
CA LYS A 146 4.51 -1.36 12.96
C LYS A 146 5.95 -1.45 12.47
N PHE A 147 6.15 -2.06 11.32
CA PHE A 147 7.48 -2.17 10.70
C PHE A 147 8.05 -0.79 10.33
N LEU A 148 7.25 0.05 9.69
CA LEU A 148 7.66 1.40 9.28
C LEU A 148 7.90 2.34 10.47
N SER A 149 7.22 2.14 11.60
CA SER A 149 7.39 2.94 12.82
C SER A 149 8.51 2.48 13.75
N LYS A 150 9.21 1.39 13.42
CA LYS A 150 10.19 0.74 14.30
C LYS A 150 11.25 1.70 14.87
N LYS A 151 11.65 2.70 14.10
CA LYS A 151 12.73 3.64 14.48
C LYS A 151 12.22 4.98 15.06
N ASN A 152 10.92 5.22 15.08
CA ASN A 152 10.37 6.55 15.40
C ASN A 152 9.20 6.56 16.40
N ASP A 153 8.75 5.39 16.86
CA ASP A 153 7.62 5.19 17.81
C ASP A 153 6.28 5.84 17.39
N LYS A 154 6.12 6.26 16.13
CA LYS A 154 4.92 6.93 15.61
C LYS A 154 3.92 5.97 14.97
N PHE A 155 3.73 4.81 15.59
CA PHE A 155 2.85 3.75 15.10
C PHE A 155 1.44 4.24 14.74
N LYS A 156 0.76 4.93 15.67
CA LYS A 156 -0.63 5.39 15.46
C LYS A 156 -0.76 6.39 14.31
N THR A 157 0.22 7.28 14.17
CA THR A 157 0.25 8.29 13.09
C THR A 157 0.48 7.63 11.73
N ILE A 158 1.44 6.70 11.65
CA ILE A 158 1.72 5.95 10.42
C ILE A 158 0.51 5.10 10.04
N LEU A 159 -0.10 4.39 10.99
CA LEU A 159 -1.29 3.57 10.75
C LEU A 159 -2.45 4.40 10.18
N CYS A 160 -2.75 5.54 10.80
CA CYS A 160 -3.81 6.44 10.32
C CYS A 160 -3.53 6.95 8.89
N LYS A 161 -2.28 7.33 8.59
CA LYS A 161 -1.89 7.79 7.26
C LYS A 161 -1.89 6.67 6.23
N LEU A 162 -1.48 5.45 6.58
CA LEU A 162 -1.55 4.30 5.69
C LEU A 162 -2.99 3.99 5.31
N TYR A 163 -3.94 4.03 6.23
CA TYR A 163 -5.35 3.86 5.89
C TYR A 163 -5.84 4.89 4.87
N GLN A 164 -5.41 6.15 5.01
CA GLN A 164 -5.72 7.22 4.04
C GLN A 164 -5.11 6.94 2.67
N ILE A 165 -3.83 6.54 2.62
CA ILE A 165 -3.12 6.17 1.38
C ILE A 165 -3.82 4.99 0.72
N THR A 166 -4.11 3.92 1.46
CA THR A 166 -4.78 2.73 0.91
C THR A 166 -6.16 3.05 0.38
N TYR A 167 -6.91 3.94 1.02
CA TYR A 167 -8.23 4.36 0.53
C TYR A 167 -8.12 5.12 -0.81
N ILE A 168 -7.11 5.99 -0.97
CA ILE A 168 -6.87 6.72 -2.22
C ILE A 168 -6.43 5.75 -3.33
N LEU A 169 -5.51 4.84 -3.04
CA LEU A 169 -5.04 3.83 -4.00
C LEU A 169 -6.15 2.85 -4.40
N GLU A 170 -7.04 2.49 -3.47
CA GLU A 170 -8.23 1.68 -3.73
C GLU A 170 -9.23 2.41 -4.61
N SER A 171 -9.43 3.71 -4.39
CA SER A 171 -10.30 4.54 -5.24
C SER A 171 -9.82 4.62 -6.68
N SER A 172 -8.53 4.35 -6.90
CA SER A 172 -7.85 4.38 -8.20
C SER A 172 -7.60 2.99 -8.79
N ASN A 173 -8.13 1.94 -8.15
CA ASN A 173 -7.96 0.53 -8.55
C ASN A 173 -6.51 0.02 -8.63
N ILE A 174 -5.57 0.68 -7.94
CA ILE A 174 -4.18 0.22 -7.82
C ILE A 174 -4.09 -0.90 -6.78
N ILE A 175 -4.88 -0.77 -5.72
CA ILE A 175 -4.95 -1.72 -4.60
C ILE A 175 -6.42 -2.17 -4.42
N VAL A 176 -6.61 -3.42 -4.02
CA VAL A 176 -7.90 -4.00 -3.70
C VAL A 176 -7.89 -4.47 -2.24
N LYS A 177 -9.02 -4.35 -1.54
CA LYS A 177 -9.16 -4.92 -0.19
C LYS A 177 -9.31 -6.43 -0.26
N SER A 178 -8.61 -7.13 0.64
CA SER A 178 -8.84 -8.56 0.87
C SER A 178 -10.12 -8.79 1.68
N GLN A 179 -10.54 -10.05 1.78
CA GLN A 179 -11.61 -10.47 2.70
C GLN A 179 -11.17 -10.34 4.17
N LYS A 180 -9.87 -10.37 4.45
CA LYS A 180 -9.35 -10.17 5.80
C LYS A 180 -9.29 -8.68 6.14
N PRO A 181 -9.81 -8.26 7.30
CA PRO A 181 -9.86 -6.85 7.67
C PRO A 181 -8.45 -6.30 7.89
N GLY A 182 -8.09 -5.28 7.11
CA GLY A 182 -6.78 -4.64 7.18
C GLY A 182 -5.73 -5.24 6.25
N GLU A 183 -6.04 -6.31 5.52
CA GLU A 183 -5.20 -6.83 4.45
C GLU A 183 -5.58 -6.17 3.11
N VAL A 184 -4.55 -5.75 2.37
CA VAL A 184 -4.68 -5.12 1.06
C VAL A 184 -3.82 -5.83 0.04
N ILE A 185 -4.30 -5.87 -1.20
CA ILE A 185 -3.71 -6.59 -2.32
C ILE A 185 -3.35 -5.59 -3.40
N LEU A 186 -2.07 -5.52 -3.77
CA LEU A 186 -1.61 -4.76 -4.93
C LEU A 186 -2.02 -5.48 -6.21
N ASN A 187 -2.62 -4.75 -7.17
CA ASN A 187 -2.99 -5.32 -8.45
C ASN A 187 -1.72 -5.76 -9.21
N LYS A 188 -1.78 -6.91 -9.88
CA LYS A 188 -0.64 -7.54 -10.58
C LYS A 188 -0.04 -6.63 -11.64
N GLU A 189 -0.85 -5.78 -12.25
CA GLU A 189 -0.44 -4.77 -13.23
C GLU A 189 0.59 -3.78 -12.68
N TYR A 190 0.60 -3.55 -11.37
CA TYR A 190 1.54 -2.63 -10.71
C TYR A 190 2.59 -3.35 -9.87
N PHE A 191 2.60 -4.68 -9.87
CA PHE A 191 3.55 -5.48 -9.12
C PHE A 191 4.87 -5.61 -9.90
N ILE A 192 5.97 -5.19 -9.29
CA ILE A 192 7.30 -5.28 -9.90
C ILE A 192 7.97 -6.56 -9.43
N GLU A 193 8.15 -7.46 -10.38
CA GLU A 193 8.98 -8.65 -10.22
C GLU A 193 10.43 -8.35 -10.57
N ASN A 194 11.35 -9.05 -9.91
CA ASN A 194 12.76 -8.97 -10.23
C ASN A 194 13.01 -9.63 -11.60
N GLN A 195 12.89 -8.86 -12.68
CA GLN A 195 13.29 -9.31 -14.00
C GLN A 195 14.82 -9.36 -14.04
N LYS A 196 15.42 -10.44 -13.54
CA LYS A 196 16.74 -10.79 -14.02
C LYS A 196 16.60 -11.18 -15.49
N ILE A 197 17.29 -10.42 -16.33
CA ILE A 197 17.68 -10.82 -17.68
C ILE A 197 18.06 -12.30 -17.58
N TYR A 198 17.33 -13.17 -18.27
CA TYR A 198 17.60 -14.60 -18.37
C TYR A 198 18.95 -14.78 -19.08
N ILE A 199 20.06 -14.58 -18.37
CA ILE A 199 21.30 -15.26 -18.71
C ILE A 199 21.01 -16.70 -18.33
N HIS A 200 20.78 -17.53 -19.34
CA HIS A 200 20.38 -18.93 -19.21
C HIS A 200 21.05 -19.58 -17.97
N PRO A 201 20.26 -20.10 -17.02
CA PRO A 201 20.78 -20.74 -15.79
C PRO A 201 21.82 -21.83 -16.05
N LEU A 202 21.84 -22.41 -17.26
CA LEU A 202 22.77 -23.47 -17.66
C LEU A 202 24.21 -22.98 -17.92
N LEU A 203 24.47 -21.67 -17.94
CA LEU A 203 25.79 -21.09 -18.27
C LEU A 203 26.39 -20.24 -17.13
N SER A 204 25.70 -20.11 -16.00
CA SER A 204 26.25 -19.45 -14.82
C SER A 204 27.18 -20.42 -14.07
N ILE A 205 28.39 -19.96 -13.74
CA ILE A 205 29.34 -20.72 -12.92
C ILE A 205 28.70 -21.09 -11.57
N ASP A 206 27.85 -20.24 -11.00
CA ASP A 206 27.15 -20.52 -9.73
C ASP A 206 26.14 -21.67 -9.84
N ALA A 207 25.48 -21.80 -11.00
CA ALA A 207 24.53 -22.87 -11.26
C ALA A 207 25.25 -24.22 -11.51
N LEU A 208 26.44 -24.19 -12.11
CA LEU A 208 27.31 -25.35 -12.27
C LEU A 208 27.92 -25.83 -10.94
N LEU A 209 28.19 -24.90 -10.02
CA LEU A 209 28.74 -25.20 -8.69
C LEU A 209 27.70 -25.67 -7.68
N ASN A 210 26.42 -25.81 -8.07
CA ASN A 210 25.31 -26.12 -7.17
C ASN A 210 25.24 -25.14 -5.96
N ASN A 211 25.81 -23.94 -6.12
CA ASN A 211 25.86 -22.86 -5.14
C ASN A 211 24.66 -21.92 -5.30
N SER A 212 23.59 -22.37 -5.96
CA SER A 212 22.37 -21.59 -6.08
C SER A 212 21.67 -21.54 -4.71
N GLU A 213 22.14 -20.66 -3.84
CA GLU A 213 21.25 -20.02 -2.87
C GLU A 213 20.10 -19.44 -3.69
N ASN A 214 18.98 -20.16 -3.70
CA ASN A 214 17.82 -19.83 -4.48
C ASN A 214 17.38 -18.42 -4.09
N GLU A 215 17.04 -17.56 -5.05
CA GLU A 215 16.51 -16.22 -4.77
C GLU A 215 15.31 -16.23 -3.82
N ILE A 216 14.59 -17.35 -3.82
CA ILE A 216 13.51 -17.68 -2.88
C ILE A 216 13.97 -17.56 -1.42
N ASP A 217 15.21 -17.95 -1.10
CA ASP A 217 15.75 -18.03 0.26
C ASP A 217 15.90 -16.65 0.92
N PHE A 218 16.36 -15.62 0.19
CA PHE A 218 16.51 -14.30 0.81
C PHE A 218 15.17 -13.57 1.00
N TYR A 219 14.21 -13.72 0.08
CA TYR A 219 12.86 -13.18 0.29
C TYR A 219 12.16 -13.91 1.44
N GLU A 220 12.38 -15.21 1.61
CA GLU A 220 11.91 -15.94 2.79
C GLU A 220 12.52 -15.41 4.09
N LYS A 221 13.84 -15.15 4.12
CA LYS A 221 14.52 -14.53 5.27
C LYS A 221 13.89 -13.17 5.59
N ARG A 222 13.64 -12.32 4.58
CA ARG A 222 12.96 -11.02 4.76
C ARG A 222 11.55 -11.15 5.30
N ARG A 223 10.75 -12.09 4.78
CA ARG A 223 9.39 -12.35 5.28
C ARG A 223 9.38 -12.85 6.72
N LYS A 224 10.29 -13.76 7.08
CA LYS A 224 10.45 -14.25 8.46
C LYS A 224 10.83 -13.10 9.40
N TYR A 225 11.77 -12.25 8.98
CA TYR A 225 12.17 -11.07 9.74
C TYR A 225 11.01 -10.08 9.92
N PHE A 226 10.33 -9.71 8.84
CA PHE A 226 9.17 -8.83 8.87
C PHE A 226 8.06 -9.36 9.79
N SER A 227 7.76 -10.66 9.71
CA SER A 227 6.77 -11.30 10.57
C SER A 227 7.18 -11.24 12.05
N TYR A 228 8.43 -11.56 12.36
CA TYR A 228 8.95 -11.51 13.74
C TYR A 228 8.90 -10.10 14.34
N GLU A 229 9.32 -9.09 13.57
CA GLU A 229 9.32 -7.70 14.04
C GLU A 229 7.91 -7.13 14.24
N THR A 230 6.95 -7.61 13.46
CA THR A 230 5.55 -7.15 13.54
C THR A 230 4.72 -7.91 14.59
N MET A 231 5.18 -9.06 15.08
CA MET A 231 4.53 -9.83 16.16
C MET A 231 4.39 -9.04 17.48
N SER A 232 3.29 -9.27 18.19
CA SER A 232 3.11 -8.82 19.58
C SER A 232 4.17 -9.44 20.49
N GLU A 233 4.55 -8.76 21.57
CA GLU A 233 5.52 -9.28 22.56
C GLU A 233 5.09 -10.65 23.13
N LYS A 234 3.78 -10.88 23.32
CA LYS A 234 3.26 -12.20 23.69
C LYS A 234 3.51 -13.28 22.63
N GLN A 235 3.41 -12.91 21.35
CA GLN A 235 3.64 -13.84 20.22
C GLN A 235 5.13 -14.13 20.05
N LYS A 236 6.00 -13.13 20.25
CA LYS A 236 7.45 -13.31 20.25
C LYS A 236 7.87 -14.26 21.37
N TYR A 237 7.36 -14.04 22.59
CA TYR A 237 7.61 -14.91 23.74
C TYR A 237 7.17 -16.36 23.48
N PHE A 238 5.96 -16.55 22.94
CA PHE A 238 5.48 -17.90 22.59
C PHE A 238 6.35 -18.56 21.51
N THR A 239 6.79 -17.81 20.51
CA THR A 239 7.69 -18.31 19.44
C THR A 239 9.07 -18.69 20.00
N MET A 240 9.58 -17.93 20.97
CA MET A 240 10.83 -18.23 21.67
C MET A 240 10.72 -19.53 22.48
N LEU A 241 9.64 -19.68 23.27
CA LEU A 241 9.38 -20.90 24.03
C LEU A 241 9.28 -22.14 23.14
N CYS A 242 8.59 -22.05 21.99
CA CYS A 242 8.51 -23.17 21.06
C CYS A 242 9.88 -23.56 20.50
N ARG A 243 10.82 -22.62 20.28
CA ARG A 243 12.18 -22.95 19.80
C ARG A 243 13.01 -23.65 20.88
N GLU A 244 12.85 -23.28 22.14
CA GLU A 244 13.56 -23.90 23.26
C GLU A 244 13.07 -25.33 23.53
N THR A 245 11.77 -25.60 23.36
CA THR A 245 11.21 -26.95 23.58
C THR A 245 11.65 -28.02 22.55
N PHE A 246 12.15 -27.62 21.38
CA PHE A 246 12.62 -28.54 20.33
C PHE A 246 14.15 -28.70 20.27
N SER A 247 14.91 -27.99 21.12
CA SER A 247 16.38 -28.06 21.15
C SER A 247 16.96 -28.90 22.31
N SER A 248 16.12 -29.56 23.12
CA SER A 248 16.61 -30.60 24.04
C SER A 248 16.71 -31.93 23.28
N PRO A 249 17.92 -32.45 23.00
CA PRO A 249 18.04 -33.84 22.62
C PRO A 249 17.58 -34.67 23.82
N MET A 250 16.63 -35.59 23.60
CA MET A 250 16.48 -36.74 24.49
C MET A 250 17.83 -37.44 24.55
N ILE A 251 18.56 -37.20 25.63
CA ILE A 251 19.61 -38.09 26.09
C ILE A 251 18.86 -39.27 26.72
N LEU A 252 18.78 -40.37 25.99
CA LEU A 252 18.44 -41.70 26.47
C LEU A 252 19.57 -42.65 26.07
#